data_AF-A0A7D9LZ24-F1
#
_entry.id   AF-A0A7D9LZ24-F1
#
_cell.length_a   1.000
_cell.length_b   1.000
_cell.length_c   1.000
_cell.angle_alpha   90.00
_cell.angle_beta   90.00
_cell.angle_gamma   90.00
#
_symmetry.space_group_name_H-M   'P 1'
#
loop_
_entity.id
_entity.type
_entity.pdbx_description
1 polymer ?
#
loop_
_entity_poly.entity_id
_entity_poly.type
_entity_poly.pdbx_seq_one_letter_code
_entity_poly.pdbx_strand_id
1 'polypeptide(L)' 'RREDGKFYNTCGKALSFTRWNVGEPNNYKGTPENCVQMYSNGAGKGKWNDQPCSSLHGYICQFKAHR' A
#
# COMPACT_ATOMS: atom_id res chain seq x y z
N ARG A 1 -0.88 -6.57 -4.63
CA ARG A 1 0.11 -6.80 -5.69
C ARG A 1 -0.37 -7.99 -6.49
N ARG A 2 -0.29 -7.96 -7.83
CA ARG A 2 -0.66 -9.12 -8.67
C ARG A 2 0.59 -9.89 -9.07
N GLU A 3 0.40 -11.01 -9.77
CA GLU A 3 1.48 -11.91 -10.23
C GLU A 3 2.53 -11.19 -11.09
N ASP A 4 2.13 -10.12 -11.78
CA ASP A 4 3.02 -9.24 -12.56
C ASP A 4 3.93 -8.35 -11.69
N GLY A 5 3.85 -8.50 -10.37
CA GLY A 5 4.62 -7.72 -9.40
C GLY A 5 4.12 -6.28 -9.21
N LYS A 6 3.03 -5.86 -9.87
CA LYS A 6 2.52 -4.48 -9.81
C LYS A 6 1.42 -4.31 -8.76
N PHE A 7 1.28 -3.09 -8.28
CA PHE A 7 0.20 -2.68 -7.39
C PHE A 7 -0.95 -2.06 -8.16
N TYR A 8 -2.16 -2.35 -7.69
CA TYR A 8 -3.42 -1.92 -8.25
C TYR A 8 -4.29 -1.40 -7.11
N ASN A 9 -5.16 -0.43 -7.39
CA ASN A 9 -6.14 0.00 -6.41
C ASN A 9 -7.20 -1.09 -6.17
N THR A 10 -8.06 -0.89 -5.18
CA THR A 10 -9.12 -1.83 -4.81
C THR A 10 -10.16 -2.05 -5.92
N CYS A 11 -10.23 -1.16 -6.92
CA CYS A 11 -11.06 -1.32 -8.12
C CYS A 11 -10.33 -2.06 -9.27
N GLY A 12 -9.10 -2.53 -9.06
CA GLY A 12 -8.32 -3.25 -10.06
C GLY A 12 -7.64 -2.36 -11.11
N LYS A 13 -7.63 -1.04 -10.94
CA LYS A 13 -6.94 -0.10 -11.84
C LYS A 13 -5.48 0.04 -11.43
N ALA A 14 -4.58 0.10 -12.43
CA ALA A 14 -3.16 0.39 -12.20
C ALA A 14 -3.00 1.74 -11.49
N LEU A 15 -2.06 1.81 -10.56
CA LEU A 15 -1.77 3.04 -9.83
C LEU A 15 -1.11 4.08 -10.77
N SER A 16 -1.68 5.27 -10.83
CA SER A 16 -1.07 6.42 -11.54
C SER A 16 -0.19 7.28 -10.62
N PHE A 17 -0.21 7.01 -9.32
CA PHE A 17 0.55 7.72 -8.31
C PHE A 17 1.02 6.73 -7.24
N THR A 18 2.26 6.89 -6.79
CA THR A 18 2.84 6.12 -5.71
C THR A 18 3.64 7.03 -4.79
N ARG A 19 3.60 6.75 -3.48
CA ARG A 19 4.37 7.50 -2.47
C ARG A 19 5.13 6.57 -1.53
N TRP A 20 5.91 5.67 -2.08
CA TRP A 20 6.70 4.72 -1.30
C TRP A 20 7.64 5.42 -0.33
N ASN A 21 7.83 4.80 0.84
CA ASN A 21 8.90 5.17 1.73
C ASN A 21 10.26 4.79 1.13
N VAL A 22 11.33 5.39 1.64
CA VAL A 22 12.68 5.07 1.17
C VAL A 22 12.94 3.58 1.39
N GLY A 23 13.29 2.87 0.32
CA GLY A 23 13.55 1.44 0.35
C GLY A 23 12.35 0.56 0.02
N GLU A 24 11.15 1.12 -0.16
CA GLU A 24 9.92 0.34 -0.44
C GLU A 24 9.52 0.40 -1.93
N PRO A 25 8.82 -0.64 -2.45
CA PRO A 25 8.43 -1.88 -1.78
C PRO A 25 9.57 -2.92 -1.73
N ASN A 26 9.72 -3.66 -0.62
CA ASN A 26 10.89 -4.50 -0.38
C ASN A 26 10.65 -6.00 -0.13
N ASN A 27 9.40 -6.47 0.04
CA ASN A 27 9.13 -7.86 0.48
C ASN A 27 10.05 -8.29 1.63
N TYR A 28 9.92 -7.64 2.79
CA TYR A 28 10.89 -7.70 3.87
C TYR A 28 11.25 -9.15 4.24
N LYS A 29 12.55 -9.45 4.23
CA LYS A 29 13.11 -10.80 4.50
C LYS A 29 12.57 -11.91 3.58
N GLY A 30 12.19 -11.57 2.35
CA GLY A 30 11.62 -12.53 1.40
C GLY A 30 10.17 -12.93 1.71
N THR A 31 9.52 -12.25 2.67
CA THR A 31 8.11 -12.47 2.96
C THR A 31 7.27 -11.80 1.87
N PRO A 32 6.26 -12.46 1.29
CA PRO A 32 5.37 -11.82 0.33
C PRO A 32 4.56 -10.69 0.96
N GLU A 33 4.84 -9.45 0.57
CA GLU A 33 4.18 -8.24 1.06
C GLU A 33 3.30 -7.65 -0.05
N ASN A 34 2.06 -8.15 -0.13
CA ASN A 34 1.19 -7.89 -1.27
C ASN A 34 0.13 -6.80 -1.01
N CYS A 35 0.06 -6.28 0.21
CA CYS A 35 -0.82 -5.18 0.59
C CYS A 35 -0.03 -3.90 0.86
N VAL A 36 -0.68 -2.75 0.85
CA VAL A 36 -0.03 -1.45 1.07
C VAL A 36 -0.56 -0.86 2.36
N GLN A 37 0.36 -0.45 3.25
CA GLN A 37 0.03 0.42 4.37
C GLN A 37 0.58 1.83 4.15
N MET A 38 0.07 2.79 4.92
CA MET A 38 0.60 4.14 4.97
C MET A 38 0.95 4.51 6.41
N TYR A 39 2.17 5.02 6.63
CA TYR A 39 2.58 5.49 7.95
C TYR A 39 1.77 6.72 8.37
N SER A 40 1.14 6.67 9.54
CA SER A 40 0.33 7.77 10.08
C SER A 40 1.15 8.85 10.78
N ASN A 41 2.38 8.54 11.20
CA ASN A 41 3.26 9.42 11.98
C ASN A 41 4.75 9.18 11.64
N GLY A 42 5.64 9.89 12.36
CA GLY A 42 7.09 9.79 12.20
C GLY A 42 7.64 10.36 10.89
N ALA A 43 8.92 10.09 10.62
CA ALA A 43 9.62 10.59 9.42
C ALA A 43 9.03 10.05 8.10
N GLY A 44 8.36 8.90 8.16
CA GLY A 44 7.67 8.28 7.02
C GLY A 44 6.23 8.75 6.81
N LYS A 45 5.72 9.71 7.59
CA LYS A 45 4.29 10.10 7.55
C LYS A 45 3.78 10.32 6.13
N GLY A 46 2.68 9.65 5.80
CA GLY A 46 2.03 9.70 4.49
C GLY A 46 2.73 8.93 3.38
N LYS A 47 3.90 8.31 3.66
CA LYS A 47 4.59 7.41 2.74
C LYS A 47 4.14 5.96 2.96
N TRP A 48 4.37 5.14 1.95
CA TRP A 48 3.83 3.78 1.86
C TRP A 48 4.87 2.73 2.14
N ASN A 49 4.42 1.59 2.61
CA ASN A 49 5.19 0.37 2.80
C ASN A 49 4.36 -0.80 2.29
N ASP A 50 4.98 -1.75 1.61
CA ASP A 50 4.32 -3.03 1.35
C ASP A 50 4.31 -3.86 2.63
N GLN A 51 3.22 -4.59 2.86
CA GLN A 51 3.05 -5.42 4.06
C GLN A 51 2.35 -6.72 3.74
N PRO A 52 2.50 -7.75 4.59
CA PRO A 52 1.68 -8.94 4.52
C PRO A 52 0.22 -8.52 4.70
N CYS A 53 -0.67 -9.05 3.85
CA CYS A 53 -2.09 -8.70 3.91
C CYS A 53 -2.77 -9.16 5.21
N SER A 54 -2.16 -10.08 5.95
CA SER A 54 -2.61 -10.55 7.25
C SER A 54 -2.27 -9.59 8.40
N SER A 55 -1.45 -8.56 8.17
CA SER A 55 -1.08 -7.59 9.20
C SER A 55 -2.29 -6.74 9.62
N LEU A 56 -2.49 -6.58 10.93
CA LEU A 56 -3.61 -5.82 11.48
C LEU A 56 -3.27 -4.34 11.60
N HIS A 57 -4.01 -3.50 10.87
CA HIS A 57 -3.88 -2.05 10.87
C HIS A 57 -5.25 -1.36 10.79
N GLY A 58 -5.29 -0.07 11.12
CA GLY A 58 -6.40 0.79 10.70
C GLY A 58 -6.41 0.94 9.17
N TYR A 59 -7.58 1.25 8.61
CA TYR A 59 -7.77 1.37 7.17
C TYR A 59 -8.40 2.71 6.78
N ILE A 60 -8.23 3.09 5.51
CA ILE A 60 -8.82 4.30 4.94
C ILE A 60 -9.91 3.87 3.95
N CYS A 61 -11.12 4.36 4.17
CA CYS A 61 -12.23 4.19 3.24
C CYS A 61 -12.27 5.33 2.22
N GLN A 62 -12.56 4.98 0.97
CA GLN A 62 -12.91 5.94 -0.06
C GLN A 62 -14.36 5.70 -0.47
N PHE A 63 -15.18 6.74 -0.42
CA PHE A 63 -16.55 6.72 -0.89
C PHE A 63 -16.67 7.61 -2.12
N LYS A 64 -17.59 7.28 -3.02
CA LYS A 64 -17.98 8.23 -4.07
C LYS A 64 -18.67 9.40 -3.37
N ALA A 65 -18.35 10.62 -3.78
CA ALA A 65 -19.14 11.77 -3.37
C ALA A 65 -20.58 11.54 -3.85
N HIS A 66 -21.54 11.53 -2.94
CA HIS A 66 -22.93 11.68 -3.30
C HIS A 66 -23.09 13.12 -3.79
N ARG A 67 -23.51 13.29 -5.04
CA ARG A 67 -24.00 14.59 -5.52
C ARG A 67 -25.36 14.86 -4.92
#